data_AF-A0A529I397-F1
#
_entry.id   AF-A0A529I397-F1
#
_cell.length_a   1.000
_cell.length_b   1.000
_cell.length_c   1.000
_cell.angle_alpha   90.00
_cell.angle_beta   90.00
_cell.angle_gamma   90.00
#
_symmetry.space_group_name_H-M   'P 1'
#
loop_
_entity.id
_entity.type
_entity.pdbx_description
1 polymer ?
#
loop_
_entity_poly.entity_id
_entity_poly.type
_entity_poly.pdbx_seq_one_letter_code
_entity_poly.pdbx_strand_id
1 'polypeptide(L)' 'MTRAQIVERLEKADVELNSEDKPRYVGTILWREKGRFVNIPGEGYTMNDMATPLQALQGLMLPDEENDDEKGSDLI' A
#
# COMPACT_ATOMS: atom_id res chain seq x y z
N MET A 1 -7.59 0.48 5.49
CA MET A 1 -7.49 1.91 5.07
C MET A 1 -6.96 1.99 3.66
N THR A 2 -7.57 2.80 2.79
CA THR A 2 -7.06 2.97 1.42
C THR A 2 -5.78 3.81 1.39
N ARG A 3 -4.98 3.69 0.32
CA ARG A 3 -3.75 4.49 0.13
C ARG A 3 -4.03 5.99 0.24
N ALA A 4 -5.14 6.46 -0.34
CA ALA A 4 -5.57 7.85 -0.27
C ALA A 4 -5.89 8.30 1.17
N GLN A 5 -6.57 7.47 1.96
CA GLN A 5 -6.86 7.77 3.37
C GLN A 5 -5.58 7.81 4.22
N ILE A 6 -4.59 6.98 3.89
CA ILE A 6 -3.30 6.97 4.58
C ILE A 6 -2.54 8.27 4.27
N VAL A 7 -2.49 8.67 2.99
CA VAL A 7 -1.90 9.97 2.57
C VAL A 7 -2.56 11.12 3.32
N GLU A 8 -3.90 11.19 3.33
CA GLU A 8 -4.63 12.26 4.03
C GLU A 8 -4.27 12.33 5.52
N ARG A 9 -4.12 11.18 6.19
CA ARG A 9 -3.72 11.15 7.61
C ARG A 9 -2.27 11.57 7.84
N LEU A 10 -1.36 11.19 6.95
CA LEU A 10 0.04 11.58 7.02
C LEU A 10 0.18 13.10 6.85
N GLU A 11 -0.50 13.68 5.87
CA GLU A 11 -0.51 15.13 5.64
C GLU A 11 -1.12 15.90 6.82
N LYS A 12 -2.23 15.41 7.40
CA LYS A 12 -2.81 16.00 8.62
C LYS A 12 -1.90 15.90 9.84
N ALA A 13 -0.96 14.96 9.84
CA ALA A 13 0.05 14.81 10.87
C ALA A 13 1.35 15.59 10.57
N ASP A 14 1.33 16.48 9.56
CA ASP A 14 2.47 17.28 9.11
C ASP A 14 3.65 16.44 8.61
N VAL A 15 3.36 15.23 8.09
CA VAL A 15 4.35 14.38 7.43
C VAL A 15 4.43 14.74 5.95
N GLU A 16 5.60 15.23 5.53
CA GLU A 16 5.87 15.56 4.14
C GLU A 16 6.12 14.30 3.29
N LEU A 17 5.38 14.16 2.19
CA LEU A 17 5.54 13.10 1.21
C LEU A 17 6.11 13.67 -0.08
N ASN A 18 7.39 13.37 -0.35
CA ASN A 18 8.15 13.87 -1.50
C ASN A 18 7.85 13.07 -2.79
N SER A 19 6.59 13.07 -3.22
CA SER A 19 6.17 12.45 -4.48
C SER A 19 4.96 13.19 -5.06
N GLU A 20 4.91 13.29 -6.39
CA GLU A 20 3.74 13.80 -7.11
C GLU A 20 2.55 12.82 -7.01
N ASP A 21 2.82 11.51 -7.09
CA ASP A 21 1.84 10.43 -6.88
C ASP A 21 2.00 9.82 -5.47
N LYS A 22 1.53 10.56 -4.48
CA LYS A 22 1.59 10.18 -3.07
C LYS A 22 0.90 8.84 -2.78
N PRO A 23 -0.30 8.52 -3.33
CA PRO A 23 -0.93 7.22 -3.10
C PRO A 23 -0.08 6.04 -3.59
N ARG A 24 0.52 6.13 -4.79
CA ARG A 24 1.42 5.09 -5.30
C ARG A 24 2.66 4.97 -4.44
N TYR A 25 3.30 6.09 -4.10
CA TYR A 25 4.48 6.13 -3.23
C TYR A 25 4.24 5.45 -1.87
N VAL A 26 3.12 5.78 -1.21
CA VAL A 26 2.71 5.11 0.03
C VAL A 26 2.47 3.61 -0.19
N GLY A 27 1.83 3.23 -1.29
CA GLY A 27 1.66 1.82 -1.67
C GLY A 27 2.99 1.07 -1.75
N THR A 28 4.01 1.64 -2.41
CA THR A 28 5.34 1.06 -2.50
C THR A 28 6.00 0.89 -1.13
N ILE A 29 5.87 1.88 -0.23
CA ILE A 29 6.40 1.78 1.13
C ILE A 29 5.73 0.63 1.90
N LEU A 30 4.40 0.57 1.89
CA LEU A 30 3.65 -0.44 2.63
C LEU A 30 3.94 -1.86 2.11
N TRP A 31 4.11 -2.00 0.80
CA TRP A 31 4.50 -3.25 0.17
C TRP A 31 5.91 -3.71 0.58
N ARG A 32 6.89 -2.79 0.59
CA ARG A 32 8.26 -3.09 1.08
C ARG A 32 8.25 -3.52 2.54
N GLU A 33 7.32 -2.98 3.32
CA GLU A 33 7.10 -3.30 4.74
C GLU A 33 6.03 -4.38 4.95
N LYS A 34 5.84 -5.33 4.00
CA LYS A 34 4.81 -6.40 4.09
C LYS A 34 4.90 -7.33 5.31
N GLY A 35 6.04 -7.32 6.01
CA GLY A 35 6.18 -7.98 7.33
C GLY A 35 5.40 -7.27 8.44
N ARG A 36 5.01 -6.02 8.25
CA ARG A 36 4.29 -5.17 9.23
C ARG A 36 2.90 -4.77 8.77
N PHE A 37 2.70 -4.64 7.46
CA PHE A 37 1.42 -4.24 6.88
C PHE A 37 0.89 -5.32 5.94
N VAL A 38 -0.44 -5.47 5.93
CA VAL A 38 -1.14 -6.37 5.02
C VAL A 38 -2.18 -5.58 4.23
N ASN A 39 -2.24 -5.84 2.93
CA ASN A 39 -3.30 -5.35 2.06
C ASN A 39 -4.47 -6.35 2.08
N ILE A 40 -5.64 -5.90 2.51
CA ILE A 40 -6.87 -6.69 2.52
C ILE A 40 -7.73 -6.23 1.33
N PRO A 41 -8.03 -7.11 0.36
CA PRO A 41 -8.84 -6.77 -0.80
C PRO A 41 -10.18 -6.14 -0.40
N GLY A 42 -10.50 -4.98 -0.98
CA GLY A 42 -11.72 -4.24 -0.68
C GLY A 42 -11.70 -3.43 0.63
N GLU A 43 -10.72 -3.64 1.53
CA GLU A 43 -10.59 -2.90 2.80
C GLU A 43 -9.34 -1.99 2.86
N GLY A 44 -8.34 -2.29 2.04
CA GLY A 44 -7.05 -1.62 1.99
C GLY A 44 -6.06 -2.14 3.03
N TYR A 45 -5.15 -1.30 3.49
CA TYR A 45 -4.05 -1.70 4.37
C TYR A 45 -4.42 -1.63 5.85
N THR A 46 -3.86 -2.56 6.63
CA THR A 46 -3.86 -2.58 8.10
C THR A 46 -2.53 -3.12 8.62
N MET A 47 -2.30 -3.01 9.93
CA MET A 47 -1.15 -3.64 10.60
C MET A 47 -1.37 -5.16 10.68
N ASN A 48 -0.29 -5.93 10.52
CA ASN A 48 -0.35 -7.40 10.55
C ASN A 48 -0.86 -7.96 11.87
N ASP A 49 -0.56 -7.32 13.00
CA ASP A 49 -1.02 -7.72 14.33
C ASP A 49 -2.49 -7.34 14.62
N MET A 50 -3.07 -6.46 13.81
CA MET A 50 -4.48 -6.08 13.86
C MET A 50 -5.36 -6.86 12.89
N ALA A 51 -4.77 -7.53 11.90
CA ALA A 51 -5.51 -8.36 10.96
C ALA A 51 -6.04 -9.61 11.66
N THR A 52 -7.28 -9.99 11.35
CA THR A 52 -7.77 -11.32 11.73
C THR A 52 -6.95 -12.40 11.04
N PRO A 53 -6.88 -13.65 11.57
CA PRO A 53 -6.15 -14.73 10.92
C PRO A 53 -6.59 -14.97 9.46
N LEU A 54 -7.89 -14.79 9.16
CA LEU A 54 -8.41 -14.93 7.81
C LEU A 54 -7.92 -13.81 6.88
N GLN A 55 -7.92 -12.56 7.35
CA GLN A 55 -7.43 -11.42 6.58
C GLN A 55 -5.92 -11.50 6.34
N ALA A 56 -5.15 -11.92 7.35
CA ALA A 56 -3.71 -12.16 7.21
C ALA A 56 -3.43 -13.23 6.15
N LEU A 57 -4.20 -14.33 6.17
CA LEU A 57 -4.09 -15.39 5.17
C LEU A 57 -4.44 -14.89 3.76
N GLN A 58 -5.53 -14.12 3.63
CA GLN A 58 -5.93 -13.53 2.35
C GLN A 58 -4.83 -12.62 1.79
N GLY A 59 -4.26 -11.75 2.61
CA GLY A 59 -3.20 -10.85 2.16
C GLY A 59 -1.88 -11.55 1.79
N LEU A 60 -1.61 -12.73 2.36
CA LEU A 60 -0.46 -13.58 1.98
C LEU A 60 -0.73 -14.43 0.72
N MET A 61 -2.00 -14.74 0.45
CA MET A 61 -2.43 -15.55 -0.68
C MET A 61 -2.59 -14.75 -1.97
N LEU A 62 -2.64 -13.43 -1.88
CA LEU A 62 -2.60 -12.61 -3.08
C LEU A 62 -1.22 -12.75 -3.70
N PRO A 63 -1.12 -12.92 -5.03
CA PRO A 63 0.14 -12.65 -5.70
C PRO A 63 0.58 -11.24 -5.27
N ASP A 64 1.88 -11.01 -5.10
CA ASP A 64 2.40 -9.64 -5.09
C ASP A 64 1.83 -9.02 -6.36
N GLU A 65 0.72 -8.27 -6.27
CA GLU A 65 0.13 -7.60 -7.43
C GLU A 65 1.31 -6.88 -8.06
N GLU A 66 1.67 -7.27 -9.28
CA GLU A 66 2.60 -6.47 -10.08
C GLU A 66 2.07 -5.05 -9.94
N ASN A 67 2.84 -4.18 -9.29
CA ASN A 67 2.64 -2.78 -9.54
C ASN A 67 2.70 -2.69 -11.07
N ASP A 68 1.68 -2.08 -11.67
CA ASP A 68 1.49 -1.88 -13.11
C ASP A 68 2.58 -0.92 -13.65
N ASP A 69 3.83 -1.19 -13.29
CA ASP A 69 5.06 -0.44 -13.49
C ASP A 69 5.72 -0.80 -14.84
N GLU A 70 5.16 -1.76 -15.59
CA GLU A 70 5.63 -2.13 -16.95
C GLU A 70 4.89 -1.43 -18.09
N LYS A 71 4.23 -0.28 -17.87
CA LYS A 71 3.79 0.59 -18.98
C LYS A 71 4.19 2.05 -18.79
N GLY A 72 5.49 2.30 -18.88
CA GLY A 72 6.04 3.66 -18.90
C GLY A 72 7.45 3.83 -19.48
N SER A 73 8.00 2.82 -20.16
CA SER A 73 9.32 2.92 -20.79
C SER A 73 9.35 2.19 -22.13
N ASP A 74 8.56 2.68 -23.09
CA ASP A 74 8.87 2.55 -24.51
C ASP A 74 8.08 3.63 -25.26
N LEU A 75 8.73 4.77 -25.49
CA LEU A 75 8.70 5.53 -26.74
C LEU A 75 9.68 6.72 -26.59
N ILE A 76 10.93 6.49 -27.00
CA ILE A 76 11.81 7.53 -27.56
C ILE A 76 11.70 7.41 -29.06
#